data_AF-M3GX68-F1
#
_entry.id   AF-M3GX68-F1
#
_cell.length_a   1.000
_cell.length_b   1.000
_cell.length_c   1.000
_cell.angle_alpha   90.00
_cell.angle_beta   90.00
_cell.angle_gamma   90.00
#
_symmetry.space_group_name_H-M   'P 1'
#
loop_
_entity.id
_entity.type
_entity.pdbx_description
1 polymer ?
#
loop_
_entity_poly.entity_id
_entity_poly.type
_entity_poly.pdbx_seq_one_letter_code
_entity_poly.pdbx_strand_id
1 'polypeptide(L)'
;MTAENSNDANVITEQIDSEDEKWKAVFEVARALRGNGKIPEAETQYLKIITEAPENFQSISLLSLGEMLSSTDRKDSARRYLLQLVKLLQKKPELDPKRDQLEKAVTLIARIYGDQGRYEEAENWAKTYLNRLNPEASEDSPFVKELRRILKRRYY
;
A
#
# COMPACT_ATOMS: atom_id res chain seq x y z
N MET A 1 0.42 26.43 40.47
CA MET A 1 -0.64 25.90 39.60
C MET A 1 0.01 25.27 38.38
N THR A 2 0.24 23.95 38.38
CA THR A 2 0.77 23.17 37.23
C THR A 2 0.45 21.69 37.43
N ALA A 3 -0.84 21.34 37.60
CA ALA A 3 -1.28 19.95 37.78
C ALA A 3 -2.23 19.45 36.67
N GLU A 4 -2.66 20.33 35.75
CA GLU A 4 -3.65 19.98 34.71
C GLU A 4 -3.00 19.36 33.45
N ASN A 5 -1.78 19.79 33.05
CA ASN A 5 -1.14 19.31 31.82
C ASN A 5 -0.70 17.84 31.81
N SER A 6 -0.40 17.25 32.96
CA SER A 6 0.10 15.87 33.05
C SER A 6 -1.02 14.83 32.91
N ASN A 7 -2.25 15.17 33.29
CA ASN A 7 -3.38 14.26 33.19
C ASN A 7 -3.90 14.17 31.75
N ASP A 8 -3.98 15.31 31.05
CA ASP A 8 -4.45 15.35 29.66
C ASP A 8 -3.50 14.63 28.70
N ALA A 9 -2.18 14.78 28.89
CA ALA A 9 -1.19 14.08 28.09
C ALA A 9 -1.29 12.56 28.24
N ASN A 10 -1.46 12.06 29.47
CA ASN A 10 -1.60 10.63 29.74
C ASN A 10 -2.89 10.05 29.15
N VAL A 11 -4.01 10.76 29.26
CA VAL A 11 -5.29 10.33 28.67
C VAL A 11 -5.22 10.28 27.14
N ILE A 12 -4.58 11.27 26.51
CA ILE A 12 -4.39 11.29 25.05
C ILE A 12 -3.50 10.13 24.62
N THR A 13 -2.40 9.85 25.33
CA THR A 13 -1.53 8.70 24.99
C THR A 13 -2.23 7.37 25.17
N GLU A 14 -2.96 7.16 26.28
CA GLU A 14 -3.72 5.92 26.50
C GLU A 14 -4.82 5.72 25.45
N GLN A 15 -5.48 6.80 25.02
CA GLN A 15 -6.50 6.73 23.99
C GLN A 15 -5.91 6.41 22.61
N ILE A 16 -4.76 7.01 22.25
CA ILE A 16 -4.03 6.71 21.01
C ILE A 16 -3.59 5.25 21.02
N ASP A 17 -3.01 4.77 22.12
CA ASP A 17 -2.57 3.37 22.26
C ASP A 17 -3.75 2.39 22.10
N SER A 18 -4.90 2.72 22.67
CA SER A 18 -6.14 1.94 22.54
C SER A 18 -6.68 1.92 21.10
N GLU A 19 -6.64 3.04 20.39
CA GLU A 19 -7.05 3.10 18.98
C GLU A 19 -6.07 2.36 18.06
N ASP A 20 -4.77 2.45 18.32
CA ASP A 20 -3.75 1.72 17.56
C ASP A 20 -3.88 0.21 17.76
N GLU A 21 -4.11 -0.25 18.99
CA GLU A 21 -4.37 -1.66 19.30
C GLU A 21 -5.63 -2.17 18.58
N LYS A 22 -6.69 -1.36 18.56
CA LYS A 22 -7.92 -1.67 17.81
C LYS A 22 -7.62 -1.88 16.33
N TRP A 23 -6.95 -0.94 15.67
CA TRP A 23 -6.72 -1.03 14.22
C TRP A 23 -5.71 -2.12 13.86
N LYS A 24 -4.73 -2.36 14.73
CA LYS A 24 -3.85 -3.53 14.63
C LYS A 24 -4.63 -4.83 14.71
N ALA A 25 -5.56 -4.97 15.65
CA ALA A 25 -6.40 -6.16 15.75
C ALA A 25 -7.26 -6.37 14.50
N VAL A 26 -7.90 -5.31 13.97
CA VAL A 26 -8.70 -5.40 12.73
C VAL A 26 -7.82 -5.81 11.54
N PHE A 27 -6.60 -5.27 11.44
CA PHE A 27 -5.65 -5.64 10.39
C PHE A 27 -5.22 -7.11 10.48
N GLU A 28 -4.93 -7.59 11.69
CA GLU A 28 -4.57 -8.99 11.91
C GLU A 28 -5.72 -9.96 11.58
N VAL A 29 -6.97 -9.58 11.89
CA VAL A 29 -8.16 -10.33 11.46
C VAL A 29 -8.25 -10.37 9.94
N ALA A 30 -8.08 -9.24 9.25
CA ALA A 30 -8.07 -9.18 7.79
C ALA A 30 -7.02 -10.13 7.19
N ARG A 31 -5.80 -10.12 7.75
CA ARG A 31 -4.70 -11.00 7.32
C ARG A 31 -5.00 -12.48 7.56
N ALA A 32 -5.57 -12.82 8.71
CA ALA A 32 -5.96 -14.20 9.04
C ALA A 32 -7.08 -14.70 8.11
N LEU A 33 -8.09 -13.87 7.83
CA LEU A 33 -9.16 -14.19 6.88
C LEU A 33 -8.59 -14.44 5.48
N ARG A 34 -7.69 -13.58 5.00
CA ARG A 34 -6.99 -13.75 3.72
C ARG A 34 -6.21 -15.08 3.69
N GLY A 35 -5.45 -15.38 4.74
CA GLY A 35 -4.66 -16.62 4.85
C GLY A 35 -5.53 -17.89 4.82
N ASN A 36 -6.77 -17.79 5.31
CA ASN A 36 -7.76 -18.87 5.30
C ASN A 36 -8.61 -18.90 4.01
N GLY A 37 -8.28 -18.12 2.98
CA GLY A 37 -9.02 -18.06 1.72
C GLY A 37 -10.38 -17.35 1.79
N LYS A 38 -10.71 -16.73 2.93
CA LYS A 38 -11.94 -15.94 3.12
C LYS A 38 -11.78 -14.53 2.53
N ILE A 39 -11.65 -14.48 1.21
CA ILE A 39 -11.31 -13.26 0.45
C ILE A 39 -12.35 -12.14 0.65
N PRO A 40 -13.68 -12.39 0.57
CA PRO A 40 -14.68 -11.33 0.77
C PRO A 40 -14.66 -10.73 2.18
N GLU A 41 -14.48 -11.57 3.20
CA GLU A 41 -14.42 -11.12 4.58
C GLU A 41 -13.13 -10.35 4.87
N ALA A 42 -12.00 -10.82 4.32
CA ALA A 42 -10.73 -10.10 4.41
C ALA A 42 -10.81 -8.71 3.77
N GLU A 43 -11.40 -8.62 2.57
CA GLU A 43 -11.64 -7.35 1.88
C GLU A 43 -12.50 -6.41 2.72
N THR A 44 -13.58 -6.92 3.32
CA THR A 44 -14.45 -6.12 4.22
C THR A 44 -13.64 -5.49 5.35
N GLN A 45 -12.75 -6.25 5.99
CA GLN A 45 -11.91 -5.72 7.08
C GLN A 45 -10.88 -4.71 6.58
N TYR A 46 -10.24 -4.95 5.43
CA TYR A 46 -9.32 -3.97 4.85
C TYR A 46 -10.03 -2.66 4.49
N LEU A 47 -11.23 -2.74 3.88
CA LEU A 47 -12.02 -1.55 3.53
C LEU A 47 -12.42 -0.74 4.75
N LYS A 48 -12.74 -1.41 5.86
CA LYS A 48 -13.02 -0.75 7.14
C LYS A 48 -11.81 0.08 7.60
N ILE A 49 -10.62 -0.51 7.60
CA ILE A 49 -9.38 0.18 7.98
C ILE A 49 -9.12 1.38 7.05
N ILE A 50 -9.25 1.18 5.75
CA ILE A 50 -9.03 2.23 4.74
C ILE A 50 -9.96 3.44 4.96
N THR A 51 -11.16 3.21 5.49
CA THR A 51 -12.19 4.26 5.66
C THR A 51 -12.10 4.96 7.02
N GLU A 52 -11.78 4.22 8.08
CA GLU A 52 -12.00 4.67 9.46
C GLU A 52 -10.71 4.82 10.27
N ALA A 53 -9.60 4.19 9.85
CA ALA A 53 -8.36 4.17 10.65
C ALA A 53 -7.44 5.36 10.36
N PRO A 54 -6.45 5.64 11.22
CA PRO A 54 -5.39 6.60 10.92
C PRO A 54 -4.56 6.17 9.70
N GLU A 55 -3.90 7.13 9.04
CA GLU A 55 -3.29 6.93 7.71
C GLU A 55 -2.14 5.89 7.68
N ASN A 56 -1.46 5.65 8.80
CA ASN A 56 -0.49 4.55 8.93
C ASN A 56 -1.18 3.20 8.65
N PHE A 57 -2.35 2.94 9.25
CA PHE A 57 -3.14 1.73 9.01
C PHE A 57 -3.83 1.72 7.64
N GLN A 58 -4.25 2.89 7.14
CA GLN A 58 -4.79 3.00 5.78
C GLN A 58 -3.74 2.57 4.74
N SER A 59 -2.50 3.05 4.86
CA SER A 59 -1.42 2.75 3.90
C SER A 59 -1.15 1.25 3.77
N ILE A 60 -0.94 0.56 4.90
CA ILE A 60 -0.68 -0.89 4.92
C ILE A 60 -1.89 -1.70 4.41
N SER A 61 -3.11 -1.21 4.64
CA SER A 61 -4.33 -1.88 4.21
C SER A 61 -4.60 -1.70 2.73
N LEU A 62 -4.33 -0.51 2.17
CA LEU A 62 -4.38 -0.28 0.72
C LEU A 62 -3.41 -1.19 -0.02
N LEU A 63 -2.17 -1.33 0.49
CA LEU A 63 -1.18 -2.25 -0.10
C LEU A 63 -1.66 -3.70 -0.03
N SER A 64 -2.13 -4.14 1.14
CA SER A 64 -2.54 -5.51 1.39
C SER A 64 -3.76 -5.91 0.55
N LEU A 65 -4.76 -5.02 0.45
CA LEU A 65 -5.94 -5.23 -0.37
C LEU A 65 -5.59 -5.21 -1.87
N GLY A 66 -4.77 -4.25 -2.30
CA GLY A 66 -4.28 -4.17 -3.68
C GLY A 66 -3.53 -5.44 -4.10
N GLU A 67 -2.60 -5.91 -3.26
CA GLU A 67 -1.88 -7.16 -3.50
C GLU A 67 -2.82 -8.36 -3.56
N MET A 68 -3.74 -8.49 -2.59
CA MET A 68 -4.70 -9.59 -2.55
C MET A 68 -5.54 -9.65 -3.83
N LEU A 69 -6.10 -8.52 -4.26
CA LEU A 69 -6.94 -8.46 -5.47
C LEU A 69 -6.15 -8.62 -6.76
N SER A 70 -4.85 -8.28 -6.79
CA SER A 70 -4.00 -8.41 -7.99
C SER A 70 -3.84 -9.86 -8.46
N SER A 71 -4.02 -10.82 -7.55
CA SER A 71 -3.97 -12.26 -7.84
C SER A 71 -5.34 -12.86 -8.21
N THR A 72 -6.37 -12.01 -8.35
CA THR A 72 -7.73 -12.41 -8.73
C THR A 72 -8.08 -11.83 -10.10
N ASP A 73 -9.30 -12.08 -10.59
CA ASP A 73 -9.82 -11.43 -11.79
C ASP A 73 -10.08 -9.91 -11.59
N ARG A 74 -10.06 -9.44 -10.34
CA ARG A 74 -10.36 -8.05 -9.97
C ARG A 74 -9.14 -7.12 -10.04
N LYS A 75 -8.31 -7.29 -11.07
CA LYS A 75 -7.06 -6.53 -11.28
C LYS A 75 -7.27 -5.02 -11.39
N ASP A 76 -8.38 -4.57 -11.94
CA ASP A 76 -8.69 -3.14 -12.02
C ASP A 76 -9.00 -2.54 -10.64
N SER A 77 -9.70 -3.28 -9.76
CA SER A 77 -9.90 -2.86 -8.37
C SER A 77 -8.59 -2.83 -7.62
N ALA A 78 -7.74 -3.86 -7.80
CA ALA A 78 -6.39 -3.88 -7.24
C ALA A 78 -5.61 -2.62 -7.60
N ARG A 79 -5.58 -2.28 -8.91
CA ARG A 79 -4.89 -1.06 -9.39
C ARG A 79 -5.46 0.20 -8.75
N ARG A 80 -6.78 0.33 -8.57
CA ARG A 80 -7.40 1.51 -7.94
C ARG A 80 -6.92 1.70 -6.49
N TYR A 81 -6.86 0.65 -5.68
CA TYR A 81 -6.36 0.74 -4.30
C TYR A 81 -4.86 1.03 -4.24
N LEU A 82 -4.07 0.42 -5.12
CA LEU A 82 -2.63 0.71 -5.21
C LEU A 82 -2.37 2.17 -5.65
N LEU A 83 -3.19 2.73 -6.55
CA LEU A 83 -3.09 4.15 -6.92
C LEU A 83 -3.47 5.09 -5.77
N GLN A 84 -4.45 4.71 -4.94
CA GLN A 84 -4.76 5.46 -3.72
C GLN A 84 -3.58 5.45 -2.75
N LEU A 85 -2.90 4.31 -2.59
CA LEU A 85 -1.68 4.22 -1.78
C LEU A 85 -0.57 5.14 -2.31
N VAL A 86 -0.30 5.11 -3.62
CA VAL A 86 0.70 6.00 -4.24
C VAL A 86 0.37 7.47 -3.95
N LYS A 87 -0.90 7.87 -4.07
CA LYS A 87 -1.34 9.24 -3.77
C LYS A 87 -1.17 9.59 -2.29
N LEU A 88 -1.47 8.67 -1.38
CA LEU A 88 -1.28 8.86 0.06
C LEU A 88 0.21 9.05 0.40
N LEU A 89 1.09 8.19 -0.11
CA LEU A 89 2.53 8.25 0.16
C LEU A 89 3.23 9.45 -0.52
N GLN A 90 2.68 9.97 -1.62
CA GLN A 90 3.12 11.25 -2.19
C GLN A 90 2.78 12.42 -1.27
N LYS A 91 1.61 12.40 -0.64
CA LYS A 91 1.17 13.44 0.30
C LYS A 91 1.90 13.33 1.65
N LYS A 92 2.19 12.10 2.09
CA LYS A 92 2.76 11.77 3.40
C LYS A 92 3.90 10.76 3.27
N PRO A 93 5.07 11.19 2.76
CA PRO A 93 6.22 10.30 2.59
C PRO A 93 6.76 9.73 3.91
N GLU A 94 6.48 10.36 5.04
CA GLU A 94 6.84 9.90 6.38
C GLU A 94 6.18 8.56 6.77
N LEU A 95 5.07 8.18 6.11
CA LEU A 95 4.41 6.89 6.32
C LEU A 95 5.19 5.71 5.70
N ASP A 96 6.13 6.00 4.80
CA ASP A 96 6.96 5.00 4.12
C ASP A 96 8.39 5.53 3.90
N PRO A 97 9.17 5.74 4.97
CA PRO A 97 10.48 6.40 4.89
C PRO A 97 11.49 5.62 4.05
N LYS A 98 11.32 4.30 3.93
CA LYS A 98 12.16 3.41 3.11
C LYS A 98 11.63 3.23 1.68
N ARG A 99 10.42 3.71 1.39
CA ARG A 99 9.73 3.56 0.10
C ARG A 99 9.36 2.10 -0.25
N ASP A 100 9.39 1.19 0.72
CA ASP A 100 9.13 -0.23 0.49
C ASP A 100 7.69 -0.46 0.01
N GLN A 101 6.72 0.24 0.61
CA GLN A 101 5.31 0.14 0.22
C GLN A 101 5.08 0.76 -1.15
N LEU A 102 5.68 1.91 -1.40
CA LEU A 102 5.59 2.63 -2.66
C LEU A 102 6.16 1.82 -3.82
N GLU A 103 7.37 1.26 -3.66
CA GLU A 103 8.03 0.43 -4.66
C GLU A 103 7.25 -0.86 -4.95
N LYS A 104 6.71 -1.50 -3.90
CA LYS A 104 5.85 -2.68 -4.06
C LYS A 104 4.57 -2.34 -4.83
N ALA A 105 3.91 -1.23 -4.50
CA ALA A 105 2.70 -0.79 -5.19
C ALA A 105 2.94 -0.49 -6.68
N VAL A 106 4.04 0.19 -6.99
CA VAL A 106 4.44 0.51 -8.37
C VAL A 106 4.69 -0.76 -9.17
N THR A 107 5.40 -1.72 -8.57
CA THR A 107 5.70 -3.03 -9.18
C THR A 107 4.41 -3.80 -9.47
N LEU A 108 3.47 -3.83 -8.51
CA LEU A 108 2.17 -4.50 -8.68
C LEU A 108 1.32 -3.84 -9.78
N ILE A 109 1.29 -2.51 -9.87
CA ILE A 109 0.57 -1.80 -10.94
C ILE A 109 1.18 -2.13 -12.31
N ALA A 110 2.52 -2.13 -12.43
CA ALA A 110 3.19 -2.51 -13.67
C ALA A 110 2.87 -3.96 -14.09
N ARG A 111 2.85 -4.89 -13.14
CA ARG A 111 2.43 -6.28 -13.37
C ARG A 111 0.99 -6.38 -13.83
N ILE A 112 0.07 -5.66 -13.18
CA ILE A 112 -1.35 -5.65 -13.55
C ILE A 112 -1.52 -5.19 -15.01
N TYR A 113 -0.82 -4.13 -15.42
CA TYR A 113 -0.85 -3.70 -16.81
C TYR A 113 -0.27 -4.77 -17.75
N GLY A 114 0.88 -5.35 -17.42
CA GLY A 114 1.48 -6.43 -18.20
C GLY A 114 0.57 -7.65 -18.35
N ASP A 115 -0.05 -8.09 -17.27
CA ASP A 115 -0.98 -9.24 -17.27
C ASP A 115 -2.27 -8.97 -18.07
N GLN A 116 -2.62 -7.69 -18.29
CA GLN A 116 -3.74 -7.26 -19.14
C GLN A 116 -3.30 -7.02 -20.60
N GLY A 117 -2.03 -7.29 -20.96
CA GLY A 117 -1.48 -6.98 -22.29
C GLY A 117 -1.24 -5.48 -22.55
N ARG A 118 -1.39 -4.64 -21.53
CA ARG A 118 -1.30 -3.18 -21.57
C ARG A 118 0.14 -2.71 -21.37
N TYR A 119 1.04 -3.18 -22.22
CA TYR A 119 2.48 -3.02 -22.04
C TYR A 119 2.95 -1.56 -22.11
N GLU A 120 2.30 -0.75 -22.95
CA GLU A 120 2.63 0.68 -23.06
C GLU A 120 2.25 1.43 -21.78
N GLU A 121 1.12 1.12 -21.17
CA GLU A 121 0.75 1.67 -19.87
C GLU A 121 1.66 1.20 -18.74
N ALA A 122 2.12 -0.06 -18.78
CA ALA A 122 3.13 -0.55 -17.85
C ALA A 122 4.43 0.25 -17.96
N GLU A 123 4.91 0.48 -19.19
CA GLU A 123 6.14 1.23 -19.45
C GLU A 123 6.01 2.69 -19.04
N ASN A 124 4.91 3.35 -19.43
CA ASN A 124 4.63 4.73 -19.05
C ASN A 124 4.51 4.90 -17.54
N TRP A 125 3.88 3.94 -16.85
CA TRP A 125 3.78 3.91 -15.39
C TRP A 125 5.16 3.85 -14.73
N ALA A 126 6.00 2.89 -15.15
CA ALA A 126 7.34 2.72 -14.63
C ALA A 126 8.24 3.94 -14.88
N LYS A 127 8.22 4.50 -16.10
CA LYS A 127 8.96 5.72 -16.46
C LYS A 127 8.50 6.91 -15.63
N THR A 128 7.19 7.08 -15.46
CA THR A 128 6.64 8.17 -14.64
C THR A 128 7.11 8.06 -13.20
N TYR A 129 7.09 6.85 -12.63
CA TYR A 129 7.58 6.63 -11.28
C TYR A 129 9.07 6.96 -11.14
N LEU A 130 9.93 6.36 -11.97
CA LEU A 130 11.36 6.58 -11.89
C LEU A 130 11.72 8.05 -12.14
N ASN A 131 11.13 8.70 -13.13
CA ASN A 131 11.54 10.07 -13.48
C ASN A 131 10.95 11.15 -12.56
N ARG A 132 9.76 10.94 -11.99
CA ARG A 132 9.05 11.99 -11.24
C ARG A 132 8.95 11.71 -9.74
N LEU A 133 8.86 10.45 -9.34
CA LEU A 133 8.57 10.06 -7.95
C LEU A 133 9.80 9.49 -7.24
N ASN A 134 10.72 8.88 -8.00
CA ASN A 134 11.95 8.31 -7.47
C ASN A 134 13.16 8.48 -8.42
N PRO A 135 13.54 9.73 -8.76
CA PRO A 135 14.62 10.01 -9.72
C PRO A 135 16.00 9.50 -9.26
N GLU A 136 16.19 9.38 -7.95
CA GLU A 136 17.44 8.90 -7.35
C GLU A 136 17.48 7.36 -7.20
N ALA A 137 16.49 6.64 -7.73
CA ALA A 137 16.47 5.19 -7.66
C ALA A 137 17.68 4.58 -8.36
N SER A 138 18.54 3.90 -7.60
CA SER A 138 19.69 3.20 -8.17
C SER A 138 19.25 2.16 -9.20
N GLU A 139 19.85 2.21 -10.39
CA GLU A 139 19.62 1.23 -11.45
C GLU A 139 19.91 -0.22 -11.02
N ASP A 140 20.79 -0.36 -10.04
CA ASP A 140 21.20 -1.66 -9.51
C ASP A 140 20.30 -2.19 -8.40
N SER A 141 19.36 -1.38 -7.91
CA SER A 141 18.44 -1.79 -6.86
C SER A 141 17.58 -2.98 -7.31
N PRO A 142 17.25 -3.92 -6.41
CA PRO A 142 16.34 -5.03 -6.71
C PRO A 142 15.00 -4.55 -7.30
N PHE A 143 14.48 -3.43 -6.81
CA PHE A 143 13.26 -2.80 -7.32
C PHE A 143 13.38 -2.38 -8.79
N VAL A 144 14.41 -1.61 -9.17
CA VAL A 144 14.57 -1.15 -10.56
C VAL A 144 14.80 -2.33 -11.50
N LYS A 145 15.58 -3.33 -11.07
CA LYS A 145 15.81 -4.57 -11.84
C LYS A 145 14.51 -5.34 -12.08
N GLU A 146 13.69 -5.50 -11.05
CA GLU A 146 12.40 -6.17 -11.14
C GLU A 146 11.42 -5.41 -12.05
N LEU A 147 11.32 -4.10 -11.89
CA LEU A 147 10.46 -3.25 -12.72
C LEU A 147 10.86 -3.35 -14.20
N ARG A 148 12.17 -3.28 -14.50
CA ARG A 148 12.70 -3.47 -15.86
C ARG A 148 12.37 -4.87 -16.40
N ARG A 149 12.45 -5.92 -15.58
CA ARG A 149 12.12 -7.30 -15.98
C ARG A 149 10.66 -7.45 -16.38
N ILE A 150 9.73 -6.82 -15.63
CA ILE A 150 8.29 -6.82 -15.94
C ILE A 150 8.04 -6.19 -17.31
N LEU A 151 8.70 -5.08 -17.62
CA LEU A 151 8.54 -4.38 -18.90
C LEU A 151 9.14 -5.13 -20.09
N LYS A 152 10.23 -5.88 -19.87
CA LYS A 152 10.87 -6.69 -20.91
C LYS A 152 10.06 -7.90 -21.36
N ARG A 153 9.01 -8.31 -20.63
CA ARG A 153 8.10 -9.40 -21.03
C ARG A 153 7.36 -9.14 -22.35
N ARG A 154 7.39 -7.92 -22.89
CA ARG A 154 6.87 -7.58 -24.23
C ARG A 154 7.58 -8.33 -25.38
N TYR A 155 8.81 -8.82 -25.16
CA TYR A 155 9.71 -9.27 -26.24
C TYR A 155 9.95 -10.79 -26.31
N TYR A 156 9.18 -11.59 -25.58
CA TYR A 156 9.21 -13.06 -25.63
C TYR A 156 7.80 -13.60 -25.84
#